data_AF-A0A0F0LGB9-F1
#
_entry.id   AF-A0A0F0LGB9-F1
#
_cell.length_a   1.000
_cell.length_b   1.000
_cell.length_c   1.000
_cell.angle_alpha   90.00
_cell.angle_beta   90.00
_cell.angle_gamma   90.00
#
_symmetry.space_group_name_H-M   'P 1'
#
loop_
_entity.id
_entity.type
_entity.pdbx_description
1 polymer ?
#
loop_
_entity_poly.entity_id
_entity_poly.type
_entity_poly.pdbx_seq_one_letter_code
_entity_poly.pdbx_strand_id
1 'polypeptide(L)'
;MSSDETPNVPTPSHSRAAVREKAQQVNAKQSRARIMRRVIIAVVAIVVVGAAGGAVAWAVGSAVSKPSLTPSNLQDDGVVVTKEDLAAARAGSASTPTPSPSTAGTPAATETASPTPDPTATAGTVDIHVYVDYLSPGASDFERANAKQLATWVDQDAATVTYHPVALLTANSNGTKYSLRAASAAACVASMQPDVFYAFNHALLIDQPKQDTDGKSDKELIDLAVSSGVKDAKGLQNCVDESTYDSWVKDVTQRAVDGPLPGSKKGALSGAPTIVVNGQVYAGSLTDAAEFSQFVLSVASDSYYGTSAPTVSPTPSPSTAK
;
A
#
# COMPACT_ATOMS: atom_id res chain seq x y z
N MET A 1 -81.01 -40.05 83.18
CA MET A 1 -81.78 -38.86 82.76
C MET A 1 -80.78 -37.86 82.21
N SER A 2 -81.14 -37.26 81.08
CA SER A 2 -80.35 -36.30 80.31
C SER A 2 -79.91 -35.06 81.07
N SER A 3 -78.86 -34.43 80.54
CA SER A 3 -78.59 -32.99 80.41
C SER A 3 -77.18 -32.65 80.89
N ASP A 4 -76.38 -31.77 80.32
CA ASP A 4 -76.31 -31.03 79.05
C ASP A 4 -74.93 -30.34 79.17
N GLU A 5 -73.99 -30.60 78.26
CA GLU A 5 -72.69 -29.92 78.29
C GLU A 5 -72.34 -29.42 76.88
N THR A 6 -72.58 -28.14 76.65
CA THR A 6 -72.08 -27.39 75.48
C THR A 6 -70.89 -26.51 75.87
N PRO A 7 -69.94 -26.27 74.93
CA PRO A 7 -68.54 -25.96 75.23
C PRO A 7 -68.24 -24.45 75.16
N ASN A 8 -67.20 -24.00 75.86
CA ASN A 8 -66.59 -22.69 75.64
C ASN A 8 -65.15 -22.84 75.14
N VAL A 9 -64.95 -22.71 73.83
CA VAL A 9 -63.62 -22.62 73.19
C VAL A 9 -63.44 -21.19 72.67
N PRO A 10 -62.39 -20.45 73.08
CA PRO A 10 -62.08 -19.14 72.51
C PRO A 10 -61.48 -19.28 71.10
N THR A 11 -61.92 -18.46 70.16
CA THR A 11 -61.44 -18.40 68.78
C THR A 11 -60.09 -17.68 68.64
N PRO A 12 -59.07 -18.23 67.95
CA PRO A 12 -57.82 -17.53 67.67
C PRO A 12 -57.84 -16.91 66.26
N SER A 13 -58.58 -15.81 66.05
CA SER A 13 -58.71 -15.17 64.73
C SER A 13 -57.86 -13.88 64.55
N HIS A 14 -57.33 -13.28 65.61
CA HIS A 14 -56.67 -11.97 65.51
C HIS A 14 -55.15 -12.00 65.20
N SER A 15 -54.45 -13.11 65.43
CA SER A 15 -52.98 -13.18 65.23
C SER A 15 -52.55 -13.45 63.79
N ARG A 16 -53.39 -14.09 62.96
CA ARG A 16 -53.06 -14.43 61.57
C ARG A 16 -53.20 -13.26 60.59
N ALA A 17 -54.08 -12.31 60.89
CA ALA A 17 -54.29 -11.11 60.06
C ALA A 17 -53.11 -10.14 60.17
N ALA A 18 -52.63 -9.87 61.39
CA ALA A 18 -51.50 -8.96 61.64
C ALA A 18 -50.17 -9.46 61.02
N VAL A 19 -49.98 -10.78 60.95
CA VAL A 19 -48.80 -11.39 60.30
C VAL A 19 -48.86 -11.25 58.77
N ARG A 20 -50.04 -11.40 58.17
CA ARG A 20 -50.22 -11.21 56.71
C ARG A 20 -50.02 -9.76 56.28
N GLU A 21 -50.46 -8.80 57.09
CA GLU A 21 -50.27 -7.38 56.81
C GLU A 21 -48.78 -6.98 56.86
N LYS A 22 -48.04 -7.43 57.89
CA LYS A 22 -46.59 -7.21 57.96
C LYS A 22 -45.84 -7.90 56.82
N ALA A 23 -46.24 -9.12 56.43
CA ALA A 23 -45.67 -9.82 55.29
C ALA A 23 -45.91 -9.05 53.98
N GLN A 24 -47.08 -8.45 53.78
CA GLN A 24 -47.36 -7.62 52.60
C GLN A 24 -46.54 -6.33 52.58
N GLN A 25 -46.36 -5.67 53.73
CA GLN A 25 -45.52 -4.47 53.83
C GLN A 25 -44.04 -4.75 53.56
N VAL A 26 -43.50 -5.88 54.05
CA VAL A 26 -42.11 -6.28 53.79
C VAL A 26 -41.93 -6.65 52.31
N ASN A 27 -42.88 -7.39 51.72
CA ASN A 27 -42.85 -7.73 50.30
C ASN A 27 -42.94 -6.48 49.41
N ALA A 28 -43.76 -5.48 49.78
CA ALA A 28 -43.86 -4.21 49.05
C ALA A 28 -42.58 -3.35 49.14
N LYS A 29 -41.90 -3.35 50.30
CA LYS A 29 -40.60 -2.67 50.45
C LYS A 29 -39.50 -3.37 49.67
N GLN A 30 -39.45 -4.71 49.72
CA GLN A 30 -38.46 -5.50 48.99
C GLN A 30 -38.65 -5.47 47.48
N SER A 31 -39.90 -5.45 46.98
CA SER A 31 -40.18 -5.37 45.54
C SER A 31 -39.73 -4.03 44.97
N ARG A 32 -40.02 -2.91 45.66
CA ARG A 32 -39.54 -1.57 45.28
C ARG A 32 -38.02 -1.49 45.26
N ALA A 33 -37.34 -2.06 46.26
CA ALA A 33 -35.87 -2.10 46.30
C ALA A 33 -35.26 -2.94 45.16
N ARG A 34 -35.86 -4.10 44.83
CA ARG A 34 -35.40 -4.92 43.70
C ARG A 34 -35.59 -4.23 42.36
N ILE A 35 -36.73 -3.56 42.17
CA ILE A 35 -37.00 -2.80 40.95
C ILE A 35 -36.00 -1.65 40.81
N MET A 36 -35.79 -0.85 41.87
CA MET A 36 -34.81 0.24 41.87
C MET A 36 -33.40 -0.26 41.57
N ARG A 37 -32.97 -1.38 42.17
CA ARG A 37 -31.64 -1.96 41.90
C ARG A 37 -31.50 -2.42 40.44
N ARG A 38 -32.53 -3.02 39.86
CA ARG A 38 -32.53 -3.41 38.43
C ARG A 38 -32.47 -2.21 37.50
N VAL A 39 -33.21 -1.14 37.82
CA VAL A 39 -33.17 0.11 37.05
C VAL A 39 -31.78 0.75 37.11
N ILE A 40 -31.16 0.83 38.30
CA ILE A 40 -29.80 1.37 38.45
C ILE A 40 -28.78 0.56 37.62
N ILE A 41 -28.83 -0.77 37.68
CA ILE A 41 -27.93 -1.62 36.88
C ILE A 41 -28.14 -1.40 35.38
N ALA A 42 -29.39 -1.29 34.92
CA ALA A 42 -29.69 -1.02 33.51
C ALA A 42 -29.16 0.35 33.06
N VAL A 43 -29.33 1.39 33.88
CA VAL A 43 -28.80 2.74 33.58
C VAL A 43 -27.28 2.74 33.56
N VAL A 44 -26.62 2.08 34.51
CA VAL A 44 -25.15 1.96 34.53
C VAL A 44 -24.66 1.19 33.31
N ALA A 45 -25.32 0.10 32.91
CA ALA A 45 -24.95 -0.65 31.71
C ALA A 45 -25.08 0.19 30.43
N ILE A 46 -26.15 0.99 30.31
CA ILE A 46 -26.35 1.92 29.17
C ILE A 46 -25.26 2.99 29.15
N VAL A 47 -24.89 3.55 30.32
CA VAL A 47 -23.82 4.56 30.41
C VAL A 47 -22.47 3.96 30.04
N VAL A 48 -22.14 2.75 30.50
CA VAL A 48 -20.87 2.07 30.16
C VAL A 48 -20.80 1.72 28.67
N VAL A 49 -21.87 1.18 28.09
CA VAL A 49 -21.94 0.87 26.65
C VAL A 49 -21.92 2.14 25.82
N GLY A 50 -22.61 3.20 26.26
CA GLY A 50 -22.59 4.51 25.62
C GLY A 50 -21.21 5.18 25.69
N ALA A 51 -20.50 5.07 26.81
CA ALA A 51 -19.14 5.59 26.95
C ALA A 51 -18.13 4.80 26.11
N ALA A 52 -18.24 3.46 26.06
CA ALA A 52 -17.40 2.63 25.20
C ALA A 52 -17.69 2.89 23.71
N GLY A 53 -18.97 2.97 23.32
CA GLY A 53 -19.38 3.31 21.96
C GLY A 53 -18.96 4.73 21.56
N GLY A 54 -19.08 5.69 22.47
CA GLY A 54 -18.61 7.06 22.28
C GLY A 54 -17.09 7.15 22.14
N ALA A 55 -16.32 6.39 22.93
CA ALA A 55 -14.86 6.35 22.81
C ALA A 55 -14.40 5.73 21.49
N VAL A 56 -15.06 4.65 21.04
CA VAL A 56 -14.77 4.03 19.74
C VAL A 56 -15.17 4.96 18.59
N ALA A 57 -16.35 5.59 18.64
CA ALA A 57 -16.80 6.54 17.61
C ALA A 57 -15.91 7.80 17.56
N TRP A 58 -15.43 8.29 18.70
CA TRP A 58 -14.50 9.42 18.76
C TRP A 58 -13.10 9.04 18.27
N ALA A 59 -12.60 7.84 18.60
CA ALA A 59 -11.35 7.33 18.07
C ALA A 59 -11.41 7.17 16.54
N VAL A 60 -12.49 6.62 15.99
CA VAL A 60 -12.70 6.50 14.54
C VAL A 60 -12.90 7.87 13.88
N GLY A 61 -13.68 8.78 14.49
CA GLY A 61 -13.91 10.13 13.97
C GLY A 61 -12.66 11.03 13.98
N SER A 62 -11.78 10.86 14.97
CA SER A 62 -10.49 11.56 15.05
C SER A 62 -9.48 11.07 14.01
N ALA A 63 -9.60 9.82 13.55
CA ALA A 63 -8.80 9.29 12.44
C ALA A 63 -9.30 9.75 11.06
N VAL A 64 -10.60 10.04 10.91
CA VAL A 64 -11.22 10.50 9.64
C VAL A 64 -10.98 12.01 9.38
N SER A 65 -10.49 12.76 10.36
CA SER A 65 -10.42 14.23 10.29
C SER A 65 -9.04 14.82 9.96
N LYS A 66 -7.99 13.99 9.76
CA LYS A 66 -6.71 14.49 9.25
C LYS A 66 -6.73 14.46 7.72
N PRO A 67 -6.49 15.60 7.03
CA PRO A 67 -6.26 15.57 5.59
C PRO A 67 -5.14 14.57 5.28
N SER A 68 -5.41 13.59 4.42
CA SER A 68 -4.37 12.70 3.90
C SER A 68 -3.39 13.58 3.13
N LEU A 69 -2.16 13.72 3.64
CA LEU A 69 -1.13 14.47 2.93
C LEU A 69 -0.68 13.64 1.74
N THR A 70 -0.75 14.21 0.54
CA THR A 70 -0.16 13.61 -0.66
C THR A 70 1.30 14.06 -0.75
N PRO A 71 2.26 13.14 -0.97
CA PRO A 71 3.65 13.52 -1.24
C PRO A 71 3.74 14.47 -2.44
N SER A 72 4.63 15.45 -2.37
CA SER A 72 4.99 16.23 -3.56
C SER A 72 5.78 15.36 -4.55
N ASN A 73 5.85 15.80 -5.82
CA ASN A 73 6.61 15.14 -6.90
C ASN A 73 6.07 13.77 -7.35
N LEU A 74 4.77 13.54 -7.18
CA LEU A 74 4.11 12.33 -7.70
C LEU A 74 3.46 12.56 -9.06
N GLN A 75 3.59 11.57 -9.93
CA GLN A 75 2.78 11.40 -11.13
C GLN A 75 1.91 10.14 -10.94
N ASP A 76 0.59 10.32 -11.00
CA ASP A 76 -0.39 9.24 -10.84
C ASP A 76 -0.14 8.34 -9.61
N ASP A 77 0.07 8.96 -8.44
CA ASP A 77 0.40 8.27 -7.18
C ASP A 77 1.76 7.52 -7.18
N GLY A 78 2.62 7.74 -8.17
CA GLY A 78 3.96 7.16 -8.27
C GLY A 78 5.06 8.19 -8.38
N VAL A 79 6.29 7.77 -8.11
CA VAL A 79 7.49 8.60 -8.23
C VAL A 79 8.20 8.26 -9.53
N VAL A 80 8.29 9.26 -10.42
CA VAL A 80 8.99 9.14 -11.71
C VAL A 80 10.49 9.22 -11.46
N VAL A 81 11.24 8.26 -11.99
CA VAL A 81 12.70 8.25 -11.92
C VAL A 81 13.27 9.16 -13.00
N THR A 82 14.06 10.14 -12.58
CA THR A 82 14.75 11.09 -13.47
C THR A 82 16.23 10.72 -13.62
N LYS A 83 16.89 11.32 -14.62
CA LYS A 83 18.34 11.13 -14.80
C LYS A 83 19.13 11.71 -13.64
N GLU A 84 18.62 12.77 -13.04
CA GLU A 84 19.18 13.41 -11.86
C GLU A 84 19.17 12.45 -10.66
N ASP A 85 18.07 11.73 -10.44
CA ASP A 85 17.96 10.72 -9.37
C ASP A 85 18.97 9.59 -9.57
N LEU A 86 19.13 9.12 -10.82
CA LEU A 86 20.10 8.08 -11.16
C LEU A 86 21.55 8.57 -10.98
N ALA A 87 21.83 9.82 -11.32
CA ALA A 87 23.15 10.43 -11.09
C ALA A 87 23.44 10.56 -9.59
N ALA A 88 22.47 10.98 -8.78
CA ALA A 88 22.59 11.06 -7.33
C ALA A 88 22.86 9.69 -6.69
N ALA A 89 22.13 8.64 -7.12
CA ALA A 89 22.32 7.28 -6.64
C ALA A 89 23.73 6.72 -6.93
N ARG A 90 24.28 7.01 -8.12
CA ARG A 90 25.66 6.62 -8.49
C ARG A 90 26.70 7.37 -7.66
N ALA A 91 26.47 8.65 -7.40
CA ALA A 91 27.36 9.47 -6.56
C ALA A 91 27.37 8.98 -5.09
N GLY A 92 26.22 8.56 -4.56
CA GLY A 92 26.11 7.98 -3.22
C GLY A 92 26.83 6.62 -3.09
N SER A 93 26.77 5.78 -4.13
CA SER A 93 27.41 4.46 -4.16
C SER A 93 28.95 4.51 -4.23
N ALA A 94 29.54 5.64 -4.66
CA ALA A 94 30.99 5.81 -4.80
C ALA A 94 31.75 5.96 -3.46
N SER A 95 31.07 5.89 -2.31
CA SER A 95 31.68 6.01 -0.98
C SER A 95 32.30 4.72 -0.42
N THR A 96 32.47 3.68 -1.25
CA THR A 96 33.14 2.41 -0.88
C THR A 96 34.31 2.19 -1.84
N PRO A 97 35.56 1.93 -1.38
CA PRO A 97 36.70 1.83 -2.28
C PRO A 97 36.64 0.50 -3.06
N THR A 98 36.39 0.57 -4.36
CA THR A 98 36.57 -0.54 -5.29
C THR A 98 38.07 -0.70 -5.62
N PRO A 99 38.66 -1.91 -5.59
CA PRO A 99 40.00 -2.12 -6.10
C PRO A 99 40.02 -1.88 -7.62
N SER A 100 41.03 -1.13 -8.05
CA SER A 100 41.33 -0.77 -9.44
C SER A 100 41.21 -1.95 -10.42
N PRO A 101 40.46 -1.83 -11.53
CA PRO A 101 40.47 -2.85 -12.58
C PRO A 101 41.78 -2.76 -13.38
N SER A 102 42.45 -3.91 -13.50
CA SER A 102 43.58 -4.13 -14.39
C SER A 102 43.14 -4.11 -15.85
N THR A 103 43.85 -3.35 -16.67
CA THR A 103 43.67 -3.21 -18.12
C THR A 103 43.89 -4.54 -18.85
N ALA A 104 42.96 -4.96 -19.71
CA ALA A 104 43.19 -6.02 -20.69
C ALA A 104 42.35 -5.83 -21.97
N GLY A 105 43.02 -5.40 -23.04
CA GLY A 105 42.85 -5.85 -24.43
C GLY A 105 41.52 -5.63 -25.16
N THR A 106 41.45 -4.58 -25.97
CA THR A 106 40.56 -4.48 -27.14
C THR A 106 41.06 -5.36 -28.28
N PRO A 107 40.16 -6.07 -29.00
CA PRO A 107 40.35 -6.27 -30.44
C PRO A 107 39.22 -5.60 -31.23
N ALA A 108 39.62 -4.83 -32.23
CA ALA A 108 38.77 -4.25 -33.25
C ALA A 108 38.25 -5.36 -34.19
N ALA A 109 36.97 -5.29 -34.55
CA ALA A 109 36.39 -6.05 -35.65
C ALA A 109 35.60 -5.10 -36.56
N THR A 110 35.92 -5.18 -37.85
CA THR A 110 35.52 -4.31 -38.96
C THR A 110 34.08 -4.58 -39.41
N GLU A 111 33.35 -3.52 -39.72
CA GLU A 111 31.97 -3.52 -40.21
C GLU A 111 31.83 -4.17 -41.61
N THR A 112 30.64 -4.72 -41.88
CA THR A 112 30.12 -4.88 -43.24
C THR A 112 28.66 -4.48 -43.24
N ALA A 113 28.37 -3.38 -43.93
CA ALA A 113 27.05 -2.77 -44.03
C ALA A 113 26.10 -3.58 -44.93
N SER A 114 24.84 -3.66 -44.51
CA SER A 114 23.68 -4.03 -45.34
C SER A 114 22.61 -2.94 -45.12
N PRO A 115 21.89 -2.48 -46.16
CA PRO A 115 21.16 -1.23 -46.10
C PRO A 115 19.96 -1.30 -45.16
N THR A 116 19.98 -0.50 -44.10
CA THR A 116 18.83 -0.26 -43.23
C THR A 116 17.94 0.81 -43.89
N PRO A 117 16.61 0.60 -44.01
CA PRO A 117 15.71 1.67 -44.41
C PRO A 117 15.77 2.81 -43.39
N ASP A 118 15.76 4.06 -43.86
CA ASP A 118 15.80 5.27 -43.05
C ASP A 118 14.82 5.20 -41.85
N PRO A 119 15.28 5.31 -40.59
CA PRO A 119 14.39 5.44 -39.45
C PRO A 119 13.92 6.89 -39.36
N THR A 120 13.01 7.31 -40.24
CA THR A 120 12.41 8.66 -40.19
C THR A 120 11.29 8.76 -39.13
N ALA A 121 11.29 7.91 -38.10
CA ALA A 121 10.39 8.06 -36.97
C ALA A 121 11.01 7.47 -35.69
N THR A 122 11.33 8.33 -34.74
CA THR A 122 11.72 7.94 -33.38
C THR A 122 10.55 7.21 -32.74
N ALA A 123 10.71 5.93 -32.40
CA ALA A 123 9.75 5.22 -31.55
C ALA A 123 9.59 6.01 -30.24
N GLY A 124 8.36 6.25 -29.80
CA GLY A 124 8.10 7.01 -28.57
C GLY A 124 8.71 6.36 -27.33
N THR A 125 9.05 7.16 -26.33
CA THR A 125 9.55 6.70 -25.03
C THR A 125 8.57 5.69 -24.41
N VAL A 126 9.08 4.55 -23.95
CA VAL A 126 8.27 3.51 -23.31
C VAL A 126 7.87 3.95 -21.90
N ASP A 127 6.58 3.85 -21.57
CA ASP A 127 6.06 4.15 -20.24
C ASP A 127 6.00 2.87 -19.39
N ILE A 128 6.74 2.83 -18.28
CA ILE A 128 6.86 1.68 -17.40
C ILE A 128 6.45 2.06 -15.97
N HIS A 129 5.42 1.41 -15.46
CA HIS A 129 4.98 1.53 -14.07
C HIS A 129 5.33 0.26 -13.30
N VAL A 130 5.89 0.43 -12.09
CA VAL A 130 6.27 -0.67 -11.20
C VAL A 130 5.58 -0.48 -9.85
N TYR A 131 4.54 -1.26 -9.58
CA TYR A 131 3.85 -1.26 -8.28
C TYR A 131 4.61 -2.16 -7.31
N VAL A 132 5.14 -1.60 -6.23
CA VAL A 132 6.06 -2.29 -5.33
C VAL A 132 5.53 -2.32 -3.90
N ASP A 133 5.55 -3.51 -3.29
CA ASP A 133 5.44 -3.67 -1.84
C ASP A 133 6.82 -4.08 -1.31
N TYR A 134 7.36 -3.30 -0.38
CA TYR A 134 8.70 -3.50 0.14
C TYR A 134 8.90 -4.76 0.99
N LEU A 135 7.85 -5.53 1.27
CA LEU A 135 7.93 -6.87 1.88
C LEU A 135 7.74 -8.01 0.87
N SER A 136 7.40 -7.71 -0.39
CA SER A 136 7.19 -8.75 -1.40
C SER A 136 8.51 -9.31 -1.93
N PRO A 137 8.76 -10.63 -1.82
CA PRO A 137 9.93 -11.27 -2.41
C PRO A 137 10.00 -11.09 -3.93
N GLY A 138 8.84 -11.13 -4.62
CA GLY A 138 8.80 -10.93 -6.06
C GLY A 138 9.27 -9.52 -6.47
N ALA A 139 8.97 -8.50 -5.66
CA ALA A 139 9.38 -7.13 -5.97
C ALA A 139 10.90 -6.99 -5.82
N SER A 140 11.45 -7.65 -4.80
CA SER A 140 12.87 -7.79 -4.55
C SER A 140 13.59 -8.53 -5.70
N ASP A 141 13.00 -9.62 -6.20
CA ASP A 141 13.53 -10.40 -7.32
C ASP A 141 13.52 -9.61 -8.63
N PHE A 142 12.42 -8.92 -8.92
CA PHE A 142 12.33 -8.05 -10.09
C PHE A 142 13.35 -6.92 -10.06
N GLU A 143 13.51 -6.25 -8.91
CA GLU A 143 14.50 -5.19 -8.73
C GLU A 143 15.93 -5.71 -8.96
N ARG A 144 16.28 -6.86 -8.36
CA ARG A 144 17.61 -7.49 -8.57
C ARG A 144 17.89 -7.80 -10.04
N ALA A 145 16.91 -8.33 -10.75
CA ALA A 145 17.08 -8.70 -12.14
C ALA A 145 17.12 -7.48 -13.07
N ASN A 146 16.28 -6.46 -12.82
CA ASN A 146 15.93 -5.46 -13.83
C ASN A 146 16.38 -4.02 -13.50
N ALA A 147 16.78 -3.69 -12.27
CA ALA A 147 17.09 -2.30 -11.89
C ALA A 147 18.15 -1.65 -12.80
N LYS A 148 19.21 -2.40 -13.15
CA LYS A 148 20.30 -1.90 -13.99
C LYS A 148 19.85 -1.57 -15.41
N GLN A 149 19.02 -2.42 -16.03
CA GLN A 149 18.52 -2.15 -17.38
C GLN A 149 17.48 -1.03 -17.39
N LEU A 150 16.60 -0.96 -16.39
CA LEU A 150 15.64 0.13 -16.23
C LEU A 150 16.36 1.48 -16.11
N ALA A 151 17.39 1.57 -15.25
CA ALA A 151 18.21 2.77 -15.12
C ALA A 151 18.92 3.14 -16.43
N THR A 152 19.38 2.14 -17.19
CA THR A 152 20.01 2.37 -18.50
C THR A 152 19.01 2.94 -19.50
N TRP A 153 17.77 2.44 -19.53
CA TRP A 153 16.73 2.94 -20.43
C TRP A 153 16.27 4.36 -20.07
N VAL A 154 16.21 4.70 -18.78
CA VAL A 154 15.94 6.06 -18.32
C VAL A 154 17.07 7.02 -18.72
N ASP A 155 18.34 6.65 -18.49
CA ASP A 155 19.49 7.48 -18.92
C ASP A 155 19.47 7.79 -20.43
N GLN A 156 18.99 6.82 -21.23
CA GLN A 156 18.92 6.89 -22.69
C GLN A 156 17.64 7.57 -23.24
N ASP A 157 16.75 8.06 -22.39
CA ASP A 157 15.40 8.53 -22.76
C ASP A 157 14.54 7.47 -23.49
N ALA A 158 14.92 6.20 -23.38
CA ALA A 158 14.22 5.08 -24.02
C ALA A 158 12.98 4.67 -23.24
N ALA A 159 12.98 4.88 -21.91
CA ALA A 159 11.83 4.62 -21.06
C ALA A 159 11.67 5.68 -19.96
N THR A 160 10.42 5.95 -19.60
CA THR A 160 10.02 6.59 -18.34
C THR A 160 9.68 5.48 -17.36
N VAL A 161 10.27 5.50 -16.16
CA VAL A 161 10.01 4.50 -15.11
C VAL A 161 9.39 5.18 -13.90
N THR A 162 8.22 4.71 -13.49
CA THR A 162 7.48 5.23 -12.33
C THR A 162 7.30 4.11 -11.30
N TYR A 163 7.81 4.31 -10.08
CA TYR A 163 7.59 3.39 -8.98
C TYR A 163 6.36 3.82 -8.16
N HIS A 164 5.46 2.88 -7.87
CA HIS A 164 4.28 3.10 -7.04
C HIS A 164 4.39 2.28 -5.75
N PRO A 165 4.85 2.88 -4.63
CA PRO A 165 4.84 2.23 -3.33
C PRO A 165 3.41 1.88 -2.89
N VAL A 166 3.18 0.60 -2.60
CA VAL A 166 1.91 0.05 -2.10
C VAL A 166 2.16 -0.84 -0.88
N ALA A 167 1.12 -1.16 -0.13
CA ALA A 167 1.23 -1.89 1.14
C ALA A 167 0.27 -3.09 1.24
N LEU A 168 0.29 -3.97 0.23
CA LEU A 168 -0.48 -5.21 0.16
C LEU A 168 -0.18 -6.19 1.31
N LEU A 169 1.08 -6.27 1.74
CA LEU A 169 1.59 -7.23 2.71
C LEU A 169 1.64 -6.65 4.15
N THR A 170 0.84 -5.61 4.42
CA THR A 170 0.77 -4.96 5.73
C THR A 170 0.56 -5.94 6.88
N ALA A 171 -0.24 -7.00 6.68
CA ALA A 171 -0.52 -8.00 7.71
C ALA A 171 0.62 -9.04 7.92
N ASN A 172 1.58 -9.14 7.00
CA ASN A 172 2.57 -10.22 6.93
C ASN A 172 3.88 -9.88 7.67
N SER A 173 3.79 -9.12 8.77
CA SER A 173 4.95 -8.61 9.51
C SER A 173 4.75 -8.60 11.04
N ASN A 174 4.26 -9.70 11.63
CA ASN A 174 4.05 -9.84 13.09
C ASN A 174 3.29 -8.69 13.77
N GLY A 175 2.42 -8.00 13.02
CA GLY A 175 1.66 -6.85 13.51
C GLY A 175 2.41 -5.50 13.48
N THR A 176 3.68 -5.46 13.07
CA THR A 176 4.45 -4.20 12.95
C THR A 176 4.06 -3.38 11.73
N LYS A 177 3.38 -3.97 10.75
CA LYS A 177 2.90 -3.29 9.52
C LYS A 177 4.05 -2.78 8.65
N TYR A 178 5.10 -3.57 8.50
CA TYR A 178 6.32 -3.18 7.80
C TYR A 178 6.07 -2.62 6.38
N SER A 179 5.24 -3.27 5.54
CA SER A 179 4.95 -2.76 4.18
C SER A 179 4.40 -1.34 4.19
N LEU A 180 3.49 -1.04 5.11
CA LEU A 180 2.90 0.29 5.26
C LEU A 180 3.96 1.31 5.70
N ARG A 181 4.75 0.99 6.74
CA ARG A 181 5.79 1.89 7.27
C ARG A 181 6.89 2.14 6.25
N ALA A 182 7.34 1.11 5.52
CA ALA A 182 8.35 1.23 4.48
C ALA A 182 7.85 2.08 3.30
N ALA A 183 6.61 1.88 2.85
CA ALA A 183 6.01 2.71 1.79
C ALA A 183 5.80 4.17 2.24
N SER A 184 5.42 4.38 3.50
CA SER A 184 5.28 5.71 4.12
C SER A 184 6.64 6.42 4.22
N ALA A 185 7.70 5.70 4.61
CA ALA A 185 9.07 6.21 4.62
C ALA A 185 9.57 6.55 3.21
N ALA A 186 9.27 5.72 2.21
CA ALA A 186 9.62 6.01 0.81
C ALA A 186 8.91 7.27 0.31
N ALA A 187 7.65 7.47 0.70
CA ALA A 187 6.89 8.68 0.44
C ALA A 187 7.48 9.93 1.14
N CYS A 188 7.97 9.79 2.38
CA CYS A 188 8.72 10.84 3.06
C CYS A 188 9.96 11.24 2.27
N VAL A 189 10.76 10.27 1.79
CA VAL A 189 11.96 10.56 0.99
C VAL A 189 11.58 11.22 -0.34
N ALA A 190 10.59 10.71 -1.06
CA ALA A 190 10.14 11.30 -2.34
C ALA A 190 9.66 12.76 -2.19
N SER A 191 8.96 13.05 -1.11
CA SER A 191 8.41 14.39 -0.84
C SER A 191 9.52 15.39 -0.48
N MET A 192 10.46 14.98 0.38
CA MET A 192 11.43 15.88 1.01
C MET A 192 12.76 15.95 0.26
N GLN A 193 13.21 14.84 -0.30
CA GLN A 193 14.52 14.63 -0.91
C GLN A 193 14.38 13.71 -2.14
N PRO A 194 13.66 14.17 -3.19
CA PRO A 194 13.30 13.35 -4.34
C PRO A 194 14.51 12.71 -5.04
N ASP A 195 15.65 13.41 -5.05
CA ASP A 195 16.93 12.92 -5.61
C ASP A 195 17.47 11.67 -4.93
N VAL A 196 17.01 11.37 -3.71
CA VAL A 196 17.42 10.19 -2.93
C VAL A 196 16.42 9.03 -3.08
N PHE A 197 15.20 9.29 -3.56
CA PHE A 197 14.14 8.29 -3.61
C PHE A 197 14.57 7.01 -4.32
N TYR A 198 15.16 7.13 -5.52
CA TYR A 198 15.56 5.95 -6.29
C TYR A 198 16.56 5.06 -5.53
N ALA A 199 17.57 5.67 -4.91
CA ALA A 199 18.57 4.95 -4.11
C ALA A 199 17.94 4.27 -2.89
N PHE A 200 17.00 4.94 -2.22
CA PHE A 200 16.31 4.38 -1.06
C PHE A 200 15.31 3.27 -1.43
N ASN A 201 14.55 3.46 -2.51
CA ASN A 201 13.66 2.45 -3.08
C ASN A 201 14.43 1.16 -3.42
N HIS A 202 15.57 1.31 -4.11
CA HIS A 202 16.46 0.20 -4.41
C HIS A 202 16.95 -0.48 -3.13
N ALA A 203 17.41 0.29 -2.14
CA ALA A 203 17.91 -0.24 -0.88
C ALA A 203 16.84 -1.03 -0.10
N LEU A 204 15.59 -0.54 -0.03
CA LEU A 204 14.47 -1.25 0.59
C LEU A 204 14.18 -2.60 -0.07
N LEU A 205 14.31 -2.67 -1.40
CA LEU A 205 14.04 -3.87 -2.19
C LEU A 205 15.21 -4.86 -2.13
N ILE A 206 16.46 -4.40 -2.02
CA ILE A 206 17.63 -5.28 -1.92
C ILE A 206 17.86 -5.78 -0.49
N ASP A 207 17.77 -4.90 0.51
CA ASP A 207 17.91 -5.22 1.95
C ASP A 207 16.53 -5.51 2.59
N GLN A 208 15.77 -6.38 1.93
CA GLN A 208 14.39 -6.69 2.32
C GLN A 208 14.36 -7.67 3.52
N PRO A 209 13.56 -7.40 4.57
CA PRO A 209 13.32 -8.38 5.62
C PRO A 209 12.46 -9.55 5.13
N LYS A 210 12.57 -10.71 5.79
CA LYS A 210 11.72 -11.86 5.47
C LYS A 210 10.26 -11.58 5.88
N GLN A 211 9.32 -12.11 5.10
CA GLN A 211 7.91 -12.19 5.51
C GLN A 211 7.76 -12.91 6.85
N ASP A 212 6.71 -12.56 7.58
CA ASP A 212 6.37 -13.14 8.90
C ASP A 212 7.45 -12.89 9.97
N THR A 213 8.29 -11.86 9.75
CA THR A 213 9.17 -11.26 10.75
C THR A 213 8.70 -9.85 11.08
N ASP A 214 9.27 -9.24 12.11
CA ASP A 214 8.92 -7.87 12.52
C ASP A 214 9.27 -6.82 11.45
N GLY A 215 10.08 -7.17 10.45
CA GLY A 215 10.62 -6.22 9.49
C GLY A 215 11.61 -5.23 10.13
N LYS A 216 12.01 -4.20 9.37
CA LYS A 216 12.85 -3.13 9.93
C LYS A 216 12.00 -2.23 10.84
N SER A 217 12.57 -1.79 11.95
CA SER A 217 12.05 -0.71 12.79
C SER A 217 12.11 0.64 12.06
N ASP A 218 11.40 1.64 12.57
CA ASP A 218 11.43 3.01 12.00
C ASP A 218 12.83 3.61 12.03
N LYS A 219 13.58 3.35 13.11
CA LYS A 219 14.98 3.71 13.21
C LYS A 219 15.82 3.09 12.09
N GLU A 220 15.64 1.79 11.82
CA GLU A 220 16.38 1.12 10.75
C GLU A 220 15.96 1.61 9.36
N LEU A 221 14.70 1.97 9.14
CA LEU A 221 14.24 2.63 7.90
C LEU A 221 14.90 4.00 7.70
N ILE A 222 14.99 4.80 8.76
CA ILE A 222 15.67 6.11 8.74
C ILE A 222 17.16 5.93 8.49
N ASP A 223 17.81 5.00 9.19
CA ASP A 223 19.25 4.71 9.05
C ASP A 223 19.55 4.22 7.61
N LEU A 224 18.68 3.42 7.01
CA LEU A 224 18.78 2.99 5.62
C LEU A 224 18.65 4.17 4.65
N ALA A 225 17.68 5.06 4.87
CA ALA A 225 17.49 6.25 4.03
C ALA A 225 18.69 7.22 4.10
N VAL A 226 19.26 7.41 5.29
CA VAL A 226 20.50 8.19 5.49
C VAL A 226 21.66 7.54 4.73
N SER A 227 21.78 6.21 4.83
CA SER A 227 22.79 5.46 4.07
C SER A 227 22.60 5.54 2.56
N SER A 228 21.36 5.71 2.09
CA SER A 228 21.02 5.95 0.68
C SER A 228 21.27 7.39 0.22
N GLY A 229 21.56 8.33 1.13
CA GLY A 229 21.94 9.70 0.79
C GLY A 229 21.06 10.81 1.39
N VAL A 230 20.09 10.48 2.25
CA VAL A 230 19.29 11.50 2.95
C VAL A 230 20.19 12.38 3.81
N LYS A 231 20.14 13.68 3.56
CA LYS A 231 20.88 14.73 4.29
C LYS A 231 20.06 15.31 5.44
N ASP A 232 18.75 15.49 5.27
CA ASP A 232 17.86 15.93 6.34
C ASP A 232 17.31 14.74 7.15
N ALA A 233 18.16 14.14 7.98
CA ALA A 233 17.79 13.01 8.81
C ALA A 233 16.72 13.37 9.86
N LYS A 234 16.73 14.61 10.37
CA LYS A 234 15.78 15.05 11.40
C LYS A 234 14.38 15.28 10.82
N GLY A 235 14.31 15.92 9.65
CA GLY A 235 13.05 16.06 8.93
C GLY A 235 12.46 14.70 8.55
N LEU A 236 13.30 13.78 8.04
CA LEU A 236 12.87 12.41 7.75
C LEU A 236 12.36 11.70 9.01
N GLN A 237 13.10 11.78 10.12
CA GLN A 237 12.70 11.16 11.38
C GLN A 237 11.31 11.66 11.81
N ASN A 238 11.08 12.98 11.80
CA ASN A 238 9.77 13.52 12.14
C ASN A 238 8.67 12.99 11.21
N CYS A 239 8.94 12.92 9.90
CA CYS A 239 7.97 12.42 8.93
C CYS A 239 7.56 10.96 9.20
N VAL A 240 8.54 10.11 9.51
CA VAL A 240 8.35 8.68 9.82
C VAL A 240 7.67 8.50 11.19
N ASP A 241 8.18 9.16 12.24
CA ASP A 241 7.66 9.06 13.61
C ASP A 241 6.19 9.53 13.69
N GLU A 242 5.80 10.53 12.90
CA GLU A 242 4.41 11.01 12.80
C GLU A 242 3.52 10.18 11.87
N SER A 243 4.10 9.17 11.19
CA SER A 243 3.40 8.33 10.21
C SER A 243 2.69 9.16 9.12
N THR A 244 3.38 10.22 8.66
CA THR A 244 2.81 11.31 7.86
C THR A 244 2.04 10.83 6.64
N TYR A 245 2.54 9.78 5.98
CA TYR A 245 2.00 9.27 4.71
C TYR A 245 1.26 7.94 4.84
N ASP A 246 1.03 7.42 6.05
CA ASP A 246 0.35 6.13 6.25
C ASP A 246 -1.08 6.11 5.69
N SER A 247 -1.82 7.21 5.81
CA SER A 247 -3.16 7.31 5.24
C SER A 247 -3.09 7.30 3.72
N TRP A 248 -2.19 8.10 3.14
CA TRP A 248 -2.01 8.18 1.70
C TRP A 248 -1.62 6.81 1.12
N VAL A 249 -0.68 6.08 1.76
CA VAL A 249 -0.28 4.73 1.33
C VAL A 249 -1.47 3.76 1.32
N LYS A 250 -2.33 3.80 2.35
CA LYS A 250 -3.55 2.97 2.36
C LYS A 250 -4.49 3.35 1.23
N ASP A 251 -4.68 4.64 1.00
CA ASP A 251 -5.57 5.16 -0.03
C ASP A 251 -5.08 4.77 -1.44
N VAL A 252 -3.78 4.90 -1.74
CA VAL A 252 -3.20 4.50 -3.04
C VAL A 252 -3.20 2.98 -3.22
N THR A 253 -2.95 2.23 -2.16
CA THR A 253 -3.00 0.76 -2.21
C THR A 253 -4.41 0.31 -2.53
N GLN A 254 -5.42 0.89 -1.86
CA GLN A 254 -6.82 0.58 -2.12
C GLN A 254 -7.22 0.97 -3.55
N ARG A 255 -6.85 2.17 -4.02
CA ARG A 255 -7.07 2.58 -5.42
C ARG A 255 -6.45 1.61 -6.41
N ALA A 256 -5.22 1.15 -6.14
CA ALA A 256 -4.54 0.21 -7.03
C ALA A 256 -5.23 -1.16 -7.07
N VAL A 257 -5.71 -1.66 -5.91
CA VAL A 257 -6.49 -2.91 -5.83
C VAL A 257 -7.84 -2.80 -6.53
N ASP A 258 -8.53 -1.66 -6.41
CA ASP A 258 -9.82 -1.43 -7.08
C ASP A 258 -9.66 -1.22 -8.60
N GLY A 259 -8.54 -0.62 -8.99
CA GLY A 259 -8.22 -0.28 -10.37
C GLY A 259 -9.10 0.85 -10.96
N PRO A 260 -8.85 1.24 -12.22
CA PRO A 260 -7.72 0.82 -13.04
C PRO A 260 -6.39 1.36 -12.51
N LEU A 261 -5.32 0.58 -12.67
CA LEU A 261 -3.95 1.02 -12.37
C LEU A 261 -3.56 2.19 -13.30
N PRO A 262 -2.97 3.28 -12.78
CA PRO A 262 -2.14 4.16 -13.58
C PRO A 262 -1.22 3.40 -14.53
N GLY A 263 -1.16 3.88 -15.77
CA GLY A 263 -0.41 3.21 -16.84
C GLY A 263 -1.07 1.96 -17.42
N SER A 264 -2.23 1.49 -16.91
CA SER A 264 -2.96 0.32 -17.44
C SER A 264 -4.33 0.68 -18.02
N LYS A 265 -4.74 -0.01 -19.09
CA LYS A 265 -6.07 0.21 -19.70
C LYS A 265 -7.22 -0.42 -18.90
N LYS A 266 -6.96 -1.51 -18.17
CA LYS A 266 -7.98 -2.30 -17.42
C LYS A 266 -7.42 -3.10 -16.23
N GLY A 267 -6.13 -2.94 -15.89
CA GLY A 267 -5.49 -3.71 -14.83
C GLY A 267 -5.91 -3.26 -13.44
N ALA A 268 -5.94 -4.20 -12.50
CA ALA A 268 -6.02 -3.95 -11.07
C ALA A 268 -4.83 -4.65 -10.40
N LEU A 269 -4.42 -4.17 -9.23
CA LEU A 269 -3.30 -4.75 -8.50
C LEU A 269 -3.67 -6.14 -7.98
N SER A 270 -3.04 -7.18 -8.52
CA SER A 270 -3.26 -8.58 -8.12
C SER A 270 -2.10 -9.17 -7.32
N GLY A 271 -0.99 -8.45 -7.23
CA GLY A 271 0.20 -8.83 -6.48
C GLY A 271 1.29 -7.76 -6.56
N ALA A 272 2.36 -7.96 -5.79
CA ALA A 272 3.56 -7.13 -5.85
C ALA A 272 4.75 -8.01 -6.29
N PRO A 273 5.53 -7.62 -7.31
CA PRO A 273 5.34 -6.43 -8.10
C PRO A 273 4.21 -6.65 -9.12
N THR A 274 3.55 -5.58 -9.53
CA THR A 274 2.81 -5.56 -10.80
C THR A 274 3.54 -4.58 -11.70
N ILE A 275 3.94 -5.03 -12.90
CA ILE A 275 4.65 -4.20 -13.87
C ILE A 275 3.73 -3.94 -15.04
N VAL A 276 3.58 -2.67 -15.41
CA VAL A 276 2.77 -2.24 -16.54
C VAL A 276 3.66 -1.51 -17.54
N VAL A 277 3.62 -1.91 -18.81
CA VAL A 277 4.38 -1.31 -19.91
C VAL A 277 3.39 -0.84 -20.97
N ASN A 278 3.36 0.46 -21.29
CA ASN A 278 2.42 1.09 -22.24
C ASN A 278 0.96 0.55 -22.17
N GLY A 279 0.39 0.40 -20.98
CA GLY A 279 -0.97 -0.13 -20.82
C GLY A 279 -1.07 -1.63 -20.50
N GLN A 280 -0.01 -2.41 -20.74
CA GLN A 280 -0.03 -3.87 -20.68
C GLN A 280 0.69 -4.41 -19.45
N VAL A 281 0.05 -5.34 -18.73
CA VAL A 281 0.65 -5.98 -17.55
C VAL A 281 1.63 -7.05 -18.01
N TYR A 282 2.85 -7.02 -17.47
CA TYR A 282 3.83 -8.08 -17.65
C TYR A 282 3.45 -9.29 -16.79
N ALA A 283 3.33 -10.46 -17.40
CA ALA A 283 2.97 -11.72 -16.75
C ALA A 283 4.07 -12.79 -16.83
N GLY A 284 5.29 -12.38 -17.21
CA GLY A 284 6.44 -13.26 -17.39
C GLY A 284 7.28 -13.46 -16.13
N SER A 285 8.49 -14.01 -16.30
CA SER A 285 9.43 -14.23 -15.22
C SER A 285 9.96 -12.93 -14.62
N LEU A 286 9.78 -12.74 -13.32
CA LEU A 286 10.34 -11.59 -12.58
C LEU A 286 11.87 -11.63 -12.48
N THR A 287 12.49 -12.79 -12.74
CA THR A 287 13.94 -13.00 -12.58
C THR A 287 14.69 -13.07 -13.91
N ASP A 288 13.99 -13.01 -15.03
CA ASP A 288 14.59 -13.06 -16.37
C ASP A 288 14.55 -11.67 -17.03
N ALA A 289 15.67 -10.96 -16.92
CA ALA A 289 15.88 -9.66 -17.52
C ALA A 289 15.75 -9.65 -19.05
N ALA A 290 16.13 -10.74 -19.72
CA ALA A 290 16.04 -10.85 -21.17
C ALA A 290 14.58 -11.03 -21.61
N GLU A 291 13.82 -11.87 -20.90
CA GLU A 291 12.38 -12.05 -21.14
C GLU A 291 11.61 -10.73 -20.94
N PHE A 292 11.88 -10.00 -19.85
CA PHE A 292 11.26 -8.70 -19.62
C PHE A 292 11.62 -7.68 -20.71
N SER A 293 12.88 -7.65 -21.15
CA SER A 293 13.32 -6.79 -22.26
C SER A 293 12.61 -7.11 -23.57
N GLN A 294 12.40 -8.40 -23.88
CA GLN A 294 11.65 -8.81 -25.07
C GLN A 294 10.19 -8.35 -25.01
N PHE A 295 9.54 -8.46 -23.85
CA PHE A 295 8.19 -7.94 -23.63
C PHE A 295 8.10 -6.42 -23.85
N VAL A 296 9.06 -5.67 -23.30
CA VAL A 296 9.12 -4.21 -23.50
C VAL A 296 9.23 -3.87 -24.99
N LEU A 297 10.11 -4.57 -25.73
CA LEU A 297 10.28 -4.35 -27.17
C LEU A 297 9.03 -4.71 -27.97
N SER A 298 8.34 -5.81 -27.63
CA SER A 298 7.10 -6.19 -28.33
C SER A 298 6.00 -5.15 -28.10
N VAL A 299 5.83 -4.70 -26.85
CA VAL A 299 4.80 -3.72 -26.50
C VAL A 299 5.11 -2.34 -27.13
N ALA A 300 6.38 -1.92 -27.15
CA ALA A 300 6.80 -0.71 -27.83
C ALA A 300 6.50 -0.79 -29.34
N SER A 301 6.81 -1.93 -29.97
CA SER A 301 6.52 -2.17 -31.39
C SER A 301 5.01 -2.13 -31.68
N ASP A 302 4.19 -2.80 -30.87
CA ASP A 302 2.74 -2.80 -31.02
C ASP A 302 2.13 -1.39 -30.90
N SER A 303 2.67 -0.56 -30.00
CA SER A 303 2.21 0.82 -29.84
C SER A 303 2.52 1.69 -31.08
N TYR A 304 3.65 1.42 -31.73
CA TYR A 304 4.10 2.10 -32.95
C TYR A 304 3.30 1.67 -34.19
N TYR A 305 3.09 0.36 -34.38
CA TYR A 305 2.35 -0.16 -35.53
C TYR A 305 0.83 -0.12 -35.35
N GLY A 306 0.32 -0.18 -34.11
CA GLY A 306 -1.11 -0.15 -33.80
C GLY A 306 -1.78 1.21 -34.01
N THR A 307 -1.00 2.30 -34.08
CA THR A 307 -1.49 3.63 -34.49
C THR A 307 -1.38 3.87 -36.00
N SER A 308 -0.67 3.00 -36.73
CA SER A 308 -0.42 3.09 -38.16
C SER A 308 -1.27 2.07 -38.93
N ALA A 309 -2.60 2.12 -38.81
CA ALA A 309 -3.42 1.47 -39.82
C ALA A 309 -3.26 2.25 -41.14
N PRO A 310 -2.68 1.69 -42.22
CA PRO A 310 -2.66 2.38 -43.50
C PRO A 310 -4.11 2.61 -43.92
N THR A 311 -4.48 3.87 -44.12
CA THR A 311 -5.73 4.20 -44.81
C THR A 311 -5.58 3.65 -46.23
N VAL A 312 -6.10 2.45 -46.47
CA VAL A 312 -6.30 1.93 -47.82
C VAL A 312 -7.34 2.82 -48.48
N SER A 313 -6.89 3.87 -49.16
CA SER A 313 -7.73 4.68 -50.02
C SER A 313 -8.35 3.72 -51.05
N PRO A 314 -9.69 3.59 -51.14
CA PRO A 314 -10.30 2.64 -52.06
C PRO A 314 -9.92 3.04 -53.49
N THR A 315 -9.29 2.10 -54.21
CA THR A 315 -9.00 2.23 -55.64
C THR A 315 -10.32 2.52 -56.38
N PRO A 316 -10.42 3.58 -57.21
CA PRO A 316 -11.62 3.84 -57.98
C PRO A 316 -11.87 2.69 -58.95
N SER A 317 -13.07 2.12 -58.88
CA SER A 317 -13.53 1.05 -59.76
C SER A 317 -13.55 1.54 -61.22
N PRO A 318 -13.04 0.77 -62.20
CA PRO A 318 -13.05 1.21 -63.59
C PRO A 318 -14.49 1.26 -64.12
N SER A 319 -14.92 2.46 -64.52
CA SER A 319 -16.15 2.69 -65.26
C SER A 319 -16.07 2.00 -66.62
N THR A 320 -16.79 0.90 -66.80
CA THR A 320 -17.01 0.30 -68.12
C THR A 320 -17.98 1.17 -68.91
N ALA A 321 -17.44 1.97 -69.84
CA ALA A 321 -18.20 2.54 -70.93
C ALA A 321 -18.38 1.48 -72.03
N LYS A 322 -19.61 1.02 -72.24
CA LYS A 322 -20.12 0.65 -73.57
C LYS A 322 -21.64 0.74 -73.59
#